data_AF-E0W1V6-F1
#
_entry.id   AF-E0W1V6-F1
#
_cell.length_a   1.000
_cell.length_b   1.000
_cell.length_c   1.000
_cell.angle_alpha   90.00
_cell.angle_beta   90.00
_cell.angle_gamma   90.00
#
_symmetry.space_group_name_H-M   'P 1'
#
loop_
_entity.id
_entity.type
_entity.pdbx_description
1 polymer ?
#
loop_
_entity_poly.entity_id
_entity_poly.type
_entity_poly.pdbx_seq_one_letter_code
_entity_poly.pdbx_strand_id
1 'polypeptide(L)'
;MNRENFFPSIIGLNFIFKWAQYLKCDGFPDPNSFSQMNTYLYLWKKDNTFVGMDKELEKTEEVLTIRNEMRDHQQKRLDFATYKLLRDVNKNLEIIDMTKRKYVLESKYFTLNLWNVTHLPVSAGAVNEVKKSFNLDFPNIGVSILLPAGFYDVNMAVRALWLKYDHISDNCRTWDCPSIVPDIFSKDLNEIMEDEWKLKIELQKQFDEYEKSIESATAEELLTNKPKKTISEMISDIEENKLKELKKQMIVESVTHEVNLRKFTFLGGVYYLDLLEQPPQPRELNDKTVVTLVNVPETLNSLPYYEHYIPPPPPEPGARRTPEEIEIEVKKKEKAMEKLAGVTVAEEPETAKKPAEDLKREMEKEKELQKLVVLTVE
;
A
#
# COMPACT_ATOMS: atom_id res chain seq x y z
N MET A 1 27.61 42.42 15.57
CA MET A 1 27.30 40.97 15.53
C MET A 1 25.91 40.81 14.91
N ASN A 2 25.85 40.79 13.58
CA ASN A 2 24.62 40.50 12.86
C ASN A 2 24.50 38.98 12.72
N ARG A 3 23.52 38.38 13.41
CA ARG A 3 23.03 37.05 13.08
C ARG A 3 22.15 37.24 11.85
N GLU A 4 22.76 37.12 10.67
CA GLU A 4 22.01 37.07 9.43
C GLU A 4 21.13 35.82 9.46
N ASN A 5 19.83 36.07 9.34
CA ASN A 5 18.78 35.09 9.13
C ASN A 5 19.09 34.30 7.87
N PHE A 6 19.77 33.16 8.02
CA PHE A 6 19.87 32.14 7.00
C PHE A 6 18.50 31.48 6.85
N PHE A 7 17.61 32.15 6.11
CA PHE A 7 16.46 31.48 5.50
C PHE A 7 17.01 30.43 4.54
N PRO A 8 16.70 29.13 4.68
CA PRO A 8 17.18 28.15 3.75
C PRO A 8 16.40 28.34 2.44
N SER A 9 17.04 29.01 1.48
CA SER A 9 16.61 28.95 0.08
C SER A 9 16.60 27.47 -0.38
N ILE A 10 15.96 27.17 -1.52
CA ILE A 10 15.99 25.84 -2.15
C ILE A 10 17.43 25.30 -2.30
N ILE A 11 18.42 26.19 -2.40
CA ILE A 11 19.85 25.87 -2.42
C ILE A 11 20.34 25.40 -1.05
N GLY A 12 19.90 26.05 0.04
CA GLY A 12 20.21 25.67 1.42
C GLY A 12 19.64 24.33 1.85
N LEU A 13 18.40 23.99 1.45
CA LEU A 13 17.82 22.67 1.73
C LEU A 13 18.55 21.55 0.99
N ASN A 14 18.85 21.74 -0.31
CA ASN A 14 19.66 20.78 -1.07
C ASN A 14 21.08 20.62 -0.50
N PHE A 15 21.66 21.68 0.05
CA PHE A 15 22.94 21.63 0.73
C PHE A 15 22.86 20.80 2.01
N ILE A 16 21.84 21.01 2.86
CA ILE A 16 21.64 20.24 4.10
C ILE A 16 21.43 18.75 3.78
N PHE A 17 20.62 18.40 2.78
CA PHE A 17 20.42 16.99 2.40
C PHE A 17 21.69 16.34 1.84
N LYS A 18 22.44 17.05 0.99
CA LYS A 18 23.73 16.55 0.49
C LYS A 18 24.76 16.41 1.61
N TRP A 19 24.77 17.32 2.57
CA TRP A 19 25.64 17.24 3.76
C TRP A 19 25.25 16.09 4.67
N ALA A 20 23.96 15.88 4.90
CA ALA A 20 23.47 14.75 5.70
C ALA A 20 23.89 13.42 5.07
N GLN A 21 23.76 13.28 3.75
CA GLN A 21 24.24 12.08 3.04
C GLN A 21 25.78 11.96 3.10
N TYR A 22 26.51 13.06 2.90
CA TYR A 22 27.98 13.07 3.02
C TYR A 22 28.44 12.66 4.43
N LEU A 23 27.73 13.07 5.48
CA LEU A 23 28.05 12.75 6.87
C LEU A 23 27.75 11.28 7.25
N LYS A 24 26.94 10.55 6.48
CA LYS A 24 26.72 9.11 6.72
C LYS A 24 27.98 8.29 6.50
N CYS A 25 28.86 8.71 5.57
CA CYS A 25 30.10 8.00 5.23
C CYS A 25 29.92 6.49 4.99
N ASP A 26 28.76 6.09 4.47
CA ASP A 26 28.36 4.69 4.27
C ASP A 26 28.93 4.06 3.01
N GLY A 27 29.47 4.87 2.09
CA GLY A 27 30.02 4.41 0.82
C GLY A 27 28.95 4.07 -0.23
N PHE A 28 27.67 4.29 0.08
CA PHE A 28 26.55 4.04 -0.83
C PHE A 28 26.37 5.21 -1.82
N PRO A 29 25.84 4.93 -3.04
CA PRO A 29 25.50 5.98 -3.99
C PRO A 29 24.39 6.87 -3.43
N ASP A 30 24.46 8.18 -3.66
CA ASP A 30 23.36 9.09 -3.37
C ASP A 30 22.16 8.76 -4.27
N PRO A 31 21.00 8.37 -3.71
CA PRO A 31 19.76 8.11 -4.46
C PRO A 31 19.33 9.28 -5.37
N ASN A 32 19.75 10.50 -5.04
CA ASN A 32 19.38 11.72 -5.74
C ASN A 32 20.28 12.01 -6.95
N SER A 33 21.35 11.24 -7.10
CA SER A 33 22.36 11.40 -8.12
C SER A 33 22.28 10.25 -9.13
N PHE A 34 21.61 10.50 -10.26
CA PHE A 34 21.53 9.55 -11.36
C PHE A 34 22.90 9.03 -11.81
N SER A 35 23.92 9.88 -11.81
CA SER A 35 25.28 9.48 -12.18
C SER A 35 25.89 8.47 -11.22
N GLN A 36 25.69 8.67 -9.90
CA GLN A 36 26.21 7.74 -8.89
C GLN A 36 25.42 6.42 -8.94
N MET A 37 24.09 6.49 -9.02
CA MET A 37 23.23 5.30 -9.14
C MET A 37 23.55 4.48 -10.40
N ASN A 38 23.71 5.12 -11.55
CA ASN A 38 24.06 4.42 -12.79
C ASN A 38 25.44 3.75 -12.70
N THR A 39 26.40 4.42 -12.10
CA THR A 39 27.74 3.85 -11.88
C THR A 39 27.68 2.66 -10.94
N TYR A 40 26.95 2.78 -9.83
CA TYR A 40 26.74 1.69 -8.88
C TYR A 40 26.08 0.48 -9.55
N LEU A 41 24.95 0.67 -10.23
CA LEU A 41 24.24 -0.41 -10.92
C LEU A 41 25.09 -1.07 -12.01
N TYR A 42 25.92 -0.30 -12.72
CA TYR A 42 26.84 -0.82 -13.72
C TYR A 42 27.96 -1.68 -13.10
N LEU A 43 28.56 -1.22 -12.01
CA LEU A 43 29.58 -1.97 -11.27
C LEU A 43 28.98 -3.23 -10.65
N TRP A 44 27.80 -3.12 -10.05
CA TRP A 44 27.05 -4.24 -9.50
C TRP A 44 26.75 -5.30 -10.56
N LYS A 45 26.26 -4.89 -11.75
CA LYS A 45 26.01 -5.80 -12.88
C LYS A 45 27.29 -6.49 -13.40
N LYS A 46 28.44 -5.84 -13.29
CA LYS A 46 29.73 -6.41 -13.70
C LYS A 46 30.28 -7.41 -12.70
N ASP A 47 29.90 -7.27 -11.43
CA ASP A 47 30.37 -8.13 -10.36
C ASP A 47 29.58 -9.44 -10.30
N ASN A 48 29.84 -10.32 -11.27
CA ASN A 48 29.28 -11.68 -11.33
C ASN A 48 30.13 -12.71 -10.54
N THR A 49 30.99 -12.26 -9.63
CA THR A 49 31.81 -13.19 -8.86
C THR A 49 31.03 -13.69 -7.65
N PHE A 50 30.60 -14.95 -7.71
CA PHE A 50 30.11 -15.64 -6.51
C PHE A 50 31.32 -15.99 -5.64
N VAL A 51 31.44 -15.31 -4.50
CA VAL A 51 32.59 -15.46 -3.58
C VAL A 51 32.22 -16.23 -2.30
N GLY A 52 30.94 -16.56 -2.12
CA GLY A 52 30.40 -17.27 -0.96
C GLY A 52 29.09 -16.66 -0.46
N MET A 53 28.35 -17.40 0.39
CA MET A 53 27.03 -16.95 0.89
C MET A 53 27.13 -15.67 1.75
N ASP A 54 28.15 -15.54 2.60
CA ASP A 54 28.29 -14.39 3.49
C ASP A 54 28.41 -13.06 2.72
N LYS A 55 29.22 -13.05 1.66
CA LYS A 55 29.39 -11.86 0.80
C LYS A 55 28.14 -11.56 -0.03
N GLU A 56 27.37 -12.58 -0.38
CA GLU A 56 26.11 -12.38 -1.12
C GLU A 56 25.01 -11.80 -0.21
N LEU A 57 25.01 -12.18 1.07
CA LEU A 57 24.14 -11.58 2.09
C LEU A 57 24.46 -10.10 2.29
N GLU A 58 25.75 -9.75 2.46
CA GLU A 58 26.20 -8.35 2.55
C GLU A 58 25.71 -7.54 1.34
N LYS A 59 25.97 -8.02 0.11
CA LYS A 59 25.48 -7.39 -1.13
C LYS A 59 23.97 -7.19 -1.15
N THR A 60 23.22 -8.16 -0.62
CA THR A 60 21.75 -8.09 -0.58
C THR A 60 21.30 -7.00 0.39
N GLU A 61 21.88 -6.92 1.58
CA GLU A 61 21.58 -5.87 2.56
C GLU A 61 21.88 -4.46 2.03
N GLU A 62 22.99 -4.30 1.31
CA GLU A 62 23.35 -3.04 0.65
C GLU A 62 22.28 -2.62 -0.37
N VAL A 63 21.89 -3.54 -1.27
CA VAL A 63 20.89 -3.26 -2.31
C VAL A 63 19.52 -2.94 -1.69
N LEU A 64 19.13 -3.66 -0.64
CA LEU A 64 17.88 -3.40 0.08
C LEU A 64 17.89 -2.00 0.71
N THR A 65 19.01 -1.59 1.30
CA THR A 65 19.19 -0.26 1.90
C THR A 65 19.05 0.84 0.84
N ILE A 66 19.82 0.76 -0.25
CA ILE A 66 19.78 1.74 -1.34
C ILE A 66 18.38 1.82 -1.96
N ARG A 67 17.73 0.67 -2.16
CA ARG A 67 16.36 0.59 -2.69
C ARG A 67 15.36 1.31 -1.77
N ASN A 68 15.44 1.12 -0.46
CA ASN A 68 14.54 1.77 0.48
C ASN A 68 14.77 3.30 0.49
N GLU A 69 16.02 3.75 0.48
CA GLU A 69 16.33 5.18 0.40
C GLU A 69 15.83 5.83 -0.91
N MET A 70 15.98 5.12 -2.04
CA MET A 70 15.43 5.53 -3.33
C MET A 70 13.91 5.71 -3.28
N ARG A 71 13.20 4.76 -2.68
CA ARG A 71 11.73 4.83 -2.53
C ARG A 71 11.30 6.01 -1.66
N ASP A 72 11.95 6.20 -0.52
CA ASP A 72 11.70 7.35 0.36
C ASP A 72 11.91 8.68 -0.36
N HIS A 73 12.97 8.75 -1.18
CA HIS A 73 13.24 9.97 -1.94
C HIS A 73 12.21 10.21 -3.04
N GLN A 74 11.79 9.16 -3.76
CA GLN A 74 10.75 9.25 -4.78
C GLN A 74 9.44 9.77 -4.17
N GLN A 75 9.03 9.22 -3.02
CA GLN A 75 7.83 9.67 -2.32
C GLN A 75 7.94 11.15 -1.91
N LYS A 76 9.04 11.54 -1.25
CA LYS A 76 9.29 12.95 -0.88
C LYS A 76 9.27 13.90 -2.07
N ARG A 77 9.77 13.47 -3.23
CA ARG A 77 9.74 14.28 -4.47
C ARG A 77 8.33 14.44 -5.01
N LEU A 78 7.51 13.39 -4.98
CA LEU A 78 6.11 13.45 -5.40
C LEU A 78 5.30 14.35 -4.46
N ASP A 79 5.52 14.25 -3.15
CA ASP A 79 4.89 15.12 -2.16
C ASP A 79 5.31 16.58 -2.34
N PHE A 80 6.60 16.83 -2.57
CA PHE A 80 7.12 18.18 -2.80
C PHE A 80 6.64 18.78 -4.13
N ALA A 81 6.53 17.97 -5.18
CA ALA A 81 5.95 18.39 -6.45
C ALA A 81 4.46 18.74 -6.27
N THR A 82 3.71 17.91 -5.53
CA THR A 82 2.32 18.19 -5.16
C THR A 82 2.20 19.51 -4.41
N TYR A 83 3.04 19.72 -3.38
CA TYR A 83 3.07 20.96 -2.61
C TYR A 83 3.32 22.18 -3.49
N LYS A 84 4.28 22.10 -4.42
CA LYS A 84 4.57 23.18 -5.36
C LYS A 84 3.43 23.49 -6.31
N LEU A 85 2.73 22.46 -6.81
CA LEU A 85 1.54 22.63 -7.64
C LEU A 85 0.44 23.36 -6.86
N LEU A 86 0.18 22.92 -5.63
CA LEU A 86 -0.83 23.51 -4.73
C LEU A 86 -0.44 24.88 -4.17
N ARG A 87 0.82 25.31 -4.25
CA ARG A 87 1.25 26.63 -3.79
C ARG A 87 0.72 27.77 -4.66
N ASP A 88 0.52 27.52 -5.95
CA ASP A 88 -0.09 28.47 -6.87
C ASP A 88 -1.17 27.77 -7.69
N VAL A 89 -2.30 27.53 -7.03
CA VAL A 89 -3.44 26.82 -7.62
C VAL A 89 -4.00 27.58 -8.83
N ASN A 90 -3.93 28.91 -8.81
CA ASN A 90 -4.50 29.73 -9.87
C ASN A 90 -3.76 29.58 -11.19
N LYS A 91 -2.43 29.43 -11.12
CA LYS A 91 -1.57 29.24 -12.27
C LYS A 91 -1.45 27.78 -12.71
N ASN A 92 -1.41 26.85 -11.75
CA ASN A 92 -1.02 25.47 -12.02
C ASN A 92 -2.22 24.52 -12.28
N LEU A 93 -3.41 24.83 -11.76
CA LEU A 93 -4.60 23.98 -11.90
C LEU A 93 -5.61 24.57 -12.88
N GLU A 94 -6.24 23.70 -13.65
CA GLU A 94 -7.34 24.01 -14.55
C GLU A 94 -8.61 24.36 -13.78
N ILE A 95 -9.34 25.36 -14.25
CA ILE A 95 -10.62 25.79 -13.66
C ILE A 95 -11.73 24.88 -14.19
N ILE A 96 -12.51 24.28 -13.29
CA ILE A 96 -13.75 23.59 -13.66
C ILE A 96 -14.94 24.48 -13.35
N ASP A 97 -14.94 25.03 -12.13
CA ASP A 97 -15.98 25.90 -11.62
C ASP A 97 -15.35 26.96 -10.70
N MET A 98 -16.14 27.92 -10.23
CA MET A 98 -15.71 29.00 -9.34
C MET A 98 -15.08 28.47 -8.04
N THR A 99 -15.50 27.30 -7.57
CA THR A 99 -15.01 26.67 -6.32
C THR A 99 -13.98 25.58 -6.56
N LYS A 100 -13.99 24.91 -7.72
CA LYS A 100 -13.24 23.68 -7.96
C LYS A 100 -12.24 23.84 -9.10
N ARG A 101 -11.03 23.36 -8.85
CA ARG A 101 -9.96 23.31 -9.83
C ARG A 101 -9.34 21.91 -9.85
N LYS A 102 -8.86 21.47 -11.02
CA LYS A 102 -8.23 20.15 -11.19
C LYS A 102 -6.84 20.24 -11.80
N TYR A 103 -6.04 19.22 -11.55
CA TYR A 103 -4.81 18.96 -12.29
C TYR A 103 -4.69 17.46 -12.54
N VAL A 104 -4.24 17.11 -13.74
CA VAL A 104 -4.05 15.72 -14.18
C VAL A 104 -2.68 15.63 -14.83
N LEU A 105 -1.87 14.69 -14.34
CA LEU A 105 -0.59 14.33 -14.93
C LEU A 105 -0.53 12.81 -15.08
N GLU A 106 -0.46 12.35 -16.32
CA GLU A 106 -0.34 10.93 -16.64
C GLU A 106 1.09 10.62 -17.12
N SER A 107 1.67 9.56 -16.56
CA SER A 107 2.98 9.04 -16.91
C SER A 107 2.91 7.52 -17.08
N LYS A 108 3.99 6.95 -17.66
CA LYS A 108 4.16 5.50 -17.76
C LYS A 108 4.18 4.83 -16.38
N TYR A 109 4.68 5.52 -15.36
CA TYR A 109 4.91 4.94 -14.02
C TYR A 109 3.88 5.36 -12.97
N PHE A 110 3.22 6.49 -13.16
CA PHE A 110 2.21 6.98 -12.22
C PHE A 110 1.19 7.90 -12.89
N THR A 111 0.05 8.07 -12.25
CA THR A 111 -0.97 9.06 -12.61
C THR A 111 -1.27 9.90 -11.38
N LEU A 112 -1.03 11.21 -11.46
CA LEU A 112 -1.30 12.17 -10.39
C LEU A 112 -2.51 13.02 -10.76
N ASN A 113 -3.56 12.95 -9.94
CA ASN A 113 -4.71 13.83 -10.03
C ASN A 113 -4.86 14.65 -8.75
N LEU A 114 -5.11 15.94 -8.90
CA LEU A 114 -5.37 16.84 -7.79
C LEU A 114 -6.70 17.54 -8.02
N TRP A 115 -7.49 17.66 -6.97
CA TRP A 115 -8.61 18.58 -6.89
C TRP A 115 -8.32 19.60 -5.82
N ASN A 116 -8.52 20.88 -6.10
CA ASN A 116 -8.52 21.93 -5.11
C ASN A 116 -9.93 22.48 -4.95
N VAL A 117 -10.42 22.55 -3.72
CA VAL A 117 -11.69 23.15 -3.37
C VAL A 117 -11.40 24.42 -2.59
N THR A 118 -11.79 25.56 -3.18
CA THR A 118 -11.64 26.88 -2.59
C THR A 118 -12.95 27.33 -1.98
N HIS A 119 -12.90 27.83 -0.74
CA HIS A 119 -14.06 28.42 -0.10
C HIS A 119 -14.46 29.74 -0.80
N LEU A 120 -15.75 29.86 -1.14
CA LEU A 120 -16.37 31.11 -1.58
C LEU A 120 -17.31 31.63 -0.49
N PRO A 121 -17.34 32.95 -0.24
CA PRO A 121 -18.29 33.54 0.70
C PRO A 121 -19.73 33.35 0.18
N VAL A 122 -20.54 32.57 0.91
CA VAL A 122 -21.94 32.31 0.56
C VAL A 122 -22.86 33.27 1.33
N SER A 123 -23.86 33.82 0.64
CA SER A 123 -24.94 34.60 1.26
C SER A 123 -25.74 33.74 2.24
N ALA A 124 -26.09 34.30 3.40
CA ALA A 124 -26.80 33.59 4.49
C ALA A 124 -28.09 32.87 4.05
N GLY A 125 -28.74 33.31 2.97
CA GLY A 125 -29.96 32.69 2.45
C GLY A 125 -29.74 31.42 1.61
N ALA A 126 -28.53 31.21 1.06
CA ALA A 126 -28.21 30.06 0.20
C ALA A 126 -27.44 28.93 0.92
N VAL A 127 -27.13 29.13 2.21
CA VAL A 127 -26.27 28.23 3.00
C VAL A 127 -26.79 26.79 3.06
N ASN A 128 -28.12 26.60 3.10
CA ASN A 128 -28.73 25.27 3.18
C ASN A 128 -28.73 24.51 1.85
N GLU A 129 -28.74 25.20 0.71
CA GLU A 129 -28.66 24.53 -0.61
C GLU A 129 -27.22 24.10 -0.95
N VAL A 130 -26.26 24.86 -0.44
CA VAL A 130 -24.82 24.72 -0.74
C VAL A 130 -24.13 23.68 0.15
N LYS A 131 -24.61 23.46 1.39
CA LYS A 131 -24.12 22.42 2.31
C LYS A 131 -24.63 21.02 1.96
N LYS A 132 -24.39 20.58 0.73
CA LYS A 132 -24.61 19.19 0.30
C LYS A 132 -23.26 18.50 0.11
N SER A 133 -23.26 17.19 0.30
CA SER A 133 -22.13 16.35 -0.11
C SER A 133 -21.86 16.55 -1.59
N PHE A 134 -20.58 16.55 -1.98
CA PHE A 134 -20.20 16.74 -3.37
C PHE A 134 -19.24 15.64 -3.81
N ASN A 135 -19.37 15.25 -5.08
CA ASN A 135 -18.51 14.24 -5.69
C ASN A 135 -17.28 14.89 -6.34
N LEU A 136 -16.16 14.17 -6.28
CA LEU A 136 -14.90 14.44 -6.96
C LEU A 136 -14.54 13.20 -7.77
N ASP A 137 -14.57 13.33 -9.09
CA ASP A 137 -14.33 12.22 -10.00
C ASP A 137 -12.88 12.24 -10.53
N PHE A 138 -12.26 11.07 -10.55
CA PHE A 138 -10.90 10.82 -11.03
C PHE A 138 -10.92 9.75 -12.13
N PRO A 139 -11.47 10.06 -13.33
CA PRO A 139 -11.72 9.06 -14.38
C PRO A 139 -10.44 8.34 -14.84
N ASN A 140 -9.30 9.03 -14.90
CA ASN A 140 -8.01 8.44 -15.31
C ASN A 140 -7.49 7.35 -14.36
N ILE A 141 -7.96 7.35 -13.11
CA ILE A 141 -7.57 6.43 -12.04
C ILE A 141 -8.73 5.47 -11.72
N GLY A 142 -9.95 5.76 -12.19
CA GLY A 142 -11.14 4.96 -11.87
C GLY A 142 -11.61 5.15 -10.43
N VAL A 143 -11.36 6.31 -9.81
CA VAL A 143 -11.76 6.60 -8.42
C VAL A 143 -12.76 7.74 -8.40
N SER A 144 -13.78 7.64 -7.56
CA SER A 144 -14.73 8.71 -7.28
C SER A 144 -14.88 8.88 -5.77
N ILE A 145 -14.82 10.12 -5.30
CA ILE A 145 -14.86 10.44 -3.86
C ILE A 145 -16.04 11.37 -3.58
N LEU A 146 -17.01 10.88 -2.82
CA LEU A 146 -18.10 11.66 -2.25
C LEU A 146 -17.66 12.24 -0.90
N LEU A 147 -17.45 13.55 -0.85
CA LEU A 147 -17.09 14.24 0.38
C LEU A 147 -18.32 14.78 1.13
N PRO A 148 -18.32 14.72 2.47
CA PRO A 148 -19.34 15.35 3.30
C PRO A 148 -19.46 16.85 3.10
N ALA A 149 -20.65 17.39 3.39
CA ALA A 149 -20.92 18.83 3.34
C ALA A 149 -20.02 19.67 4.26
N GLY A 150 -19.44 19.08 5.31
CA GLY A 150 -18.54 19.76 6.25
C GLY A 150 -17.26 20.33 5.61
N PHE A 151 -16.91 19.85 4.42
CA PHE A 151 -15.73 20.29 3.68
C PHE A 151 -15.95 21.46 2.73
N TYR A 152 -17.20 21.91 2.57
CA TYR A 152 -17.50 23.02 1.65
C TYR A 152 -16.80 24.33 2.06
N ASP A 153 -16.66 24.55 3.38
CA ASP A 153 -16.12 25.79 3.93
C ASP A 153 -14.61 25.74 4.25
N VAL A 154 -13.91 24.70 3.78
CA VAL A 154 -12.49 24.47 4.08
C VAL A 154 -11.65 24.56 2.81
N ASN A 155 -10.59 25.37 2.85
CA ASN A 155 -9.57 25.39 1.81
C ASN A 155 -8.75 24.11 1.87
N MET A 156 -8.97 23.22 0.91
CA MET A 156 -8.36 21.91 0.90
C MET A 156 -8.05 21.44 -0.52
N ALA A 157 -7.17 20.45 -0.58
CA ALA A 157 -6.93 19.70 -1.79
C ALA A 157 -7.14 18.20 -1.55
N VAL A 158 -7.57 17.49 -2.57
CA VAL A 158 -7.65 16.04 -2.59
C VAL A 158 -6.69 15.53 -3.64
N ARG A 159 -5.75 14.69 -3.22
CA ARG A 159 -4.83 14.00 -4.12
C ARG A 159 -5.31 12.57 -4.33
N ALA A 160 -5.45 12.19 -5.60
CA ALA A 160 -5.49 10.80 -6.01
C ALA A 160 -4.24 10.51 -6.85
N LEU A 161 -3.32 9.73 -6.29
CA LEU A 161 -2.08 9.35 -6.96
C LEU A 161 -2.07 7.82 -7.12
N TRP A 162 -1.98 7.37 -8.36
CA TRP A 162 -1.84 5.97 -8.68
C TRP A 162 -0.42 5.68 -9.12
N LEU A 163 0.33 4.92 -8.33
CA LEU A 163 1.62 4.39 -8.71
C LEU A 163 1.42 3.02 -9.35
N LYS A 164 1.87 2.87 -10.59
CA LYS A 164 1.72 1.63 -11.38
C LYS A 164 2.76 0.57 -11.00
N TYR A 165 3.50 0.80 -9.93
CA TYR A 165 4.48 -0.10 -9.35
C TYR A 165 4.24 -0.20 -7.85
N ASP A 166 4.64 -1.34 -7.29
CA ASP A 166 4.52 -1.62 -5.87
C ASP A 166 5.87 -1.40 -5.17
N HIS A 167 5.84 -0.55 -4.15
CA HIS A 167 7.01 -0.20 -3.36
C HIS A 167 6.73 -0.20 -1.84
N ILE A 168 5.57 -0.71 -1.42
CA ILE A 168 5.11 -0.73 -0.03
C ILE A 168 4.84 -2.13 0.50
N SER A 169 4.57 -3.11 -0.36
CA SER A 169 4.17 -4.45 0.09
C SER A 169 5.22 -5.14 0.94
N ASP A 170 6.49 -4.92 0.63
CA ASP A 170 7.60 -5.46 1.40
C ASP A 170 7.81 -4.81 2.76
N ASN A 171 7.12 -3.69 3.04
CA ASN A 171 7.06 -3.10 4.39
C ASN A 171 5.91 -3.70 5.23
N CYS A 172 5.03 -4.50 4.64
CA CYS A 172 3.93 -5.10 5.39
C CYS A 172 4.44 -6.22 6.29
N ARG A 173 3.90 -6.30 7.51
CA ARG A 173 4.28 -7.33 8.50
C ARG A 173 4.06 -8.76 8.01
N THR A 174 3.08 -8.93 7.13
CA THR A 174 2.71 -10.24 6.60
C THR A 174 3.55 -10.66 5.39
N TRP A 175 4.37 -9.76 4.85
CA TRP A 175 5.26 -10.03 3.70
C TRP A 175 6.35 -11.04 4.06
N ASP A 176 7.09 -10.76 5.13
CA ASP A 176 8.20 -11.61 5.56
C ASP A 176 7.70 -12.86 6.30
N CYS A 177 8.58 -13.86 6.39
CA CYS A 177 8.38 -15.03 7.25
C CYS A 177 8.14 -14.58 8.70
N PRO A 178 7.21 -15.19 9.47
CA PRO A 178 7.03 -14.83 10.87
C PRO A 178 8.34 -15.11 11.62
N SER A 179 8.69 -14.24 12.57
CA SER A 179 9.92 -14.38 13.37
C SER A 179 9.95 -15.66 14.21
N ILE A 180 8.77 -16.18 14.57
CA ILE A 180 8.61 -17.49 15.21
C ILE A 180 8.55 -18.53 14.08
N VAL A 181 9.72 -19.00 13.67
CA VAL A 181 9.82 -20.15 12.79
C VAL A 181 9.72 -21.40 13.66
N PRO A 182 8.78 -22.33 13.40
CA PRO A 182 8.71 -23.58 14.15
C PRO A 182 10.05 -24.31 14.13
N ASP A 183 10.43 -24.94 15.26
CA ASP A 183 11.71 -25.66 15.43
C ASP A 183 12.01 -26.65 14.30
N ILE A 184 10.97 -27.16 13.63
CA ILE A 184 11.09 -28.07 12.49
C ILE A 184 11.95 -27.51 11.34
N PHE A 185 11.97 -26.19 11.15
CA PHE A 185 12.77 -25.54 10.11
C PHE A 185 14.21 -25.27 10.53
N SER A 186 14.54 -25.43 11.81
CA SER A 186 15.91 -25.39 12.32
C SER A 186 16.60 -26.76 12.25
N LYS A 187 15.84 -27.83 12.04
CA LYS A 187 16.33 -29.20 11.97
C LYS A 187 17.00 -29.50 10.64
N ASP A 188 18.09 -30.25 10.71
CA ASP A 188 18.81 -30.80 9.57
C ASP A 188 17.99 -31.90 8.90
N LEU A 189 18.30 -32.20 7.62
CA LEU A 189 17.69 -33.32 6.90
C LEU A 189 17.84 -34.65 7.67
N ASN A 190 19.00 -34.87 8.29
CA ASN A 190 19.26 -36.09 9.06
C ASN A 190 18.38 -36.17 10.32
N GLU A 191 18.20 -35.07 11.04
CA GLU A 191 17.34 -35.03 12.23
C GLU A 191 15.87 -35.30 11.88
N ILE A 192 15.41 -34.71 10.77
CA ILE A 192 14.05 -34.95 10.24
C ILE A 192 13.88 -36.43 9.89
N MET A 193 14.84 -37.03 9.19
CA MET A 193 14.79 -38.45 8.81
C MET A 193 14.78 -39.38 10.03
N GLU A 194 15.55 -39.06 11.06
CA GLU A 194 15.54 -39.83 12.31
C GLU A 194 14.18 -39.77 13.03
N ASP A 195 13.57 -38.59 13.08
CA ASP A 195 12.27 -38.40 13.71
C ASP A 195 11.16 -39.15 12.95
N GLU A 196 11.18 -39.12 11.61
CA GLU A 196 10.27 -39.89 10.78
C GLU A 196 10.46 -41.41 10.97
N TRP A 197 11.71 -41.87 11.03
CA TRP A 197 12.02 -43.27 11.28
C TRP A 197 11.52 -43.75 12.63
N LYS A 198 11.75 -42.96 13.70
CA LYS A 198 11.28 -43.26 15.06
C LYS A 198 9.75 -43.30 15.12
N LEU A 199 9.08 -42.34 14.47
CA LEU A 199 7.61 -42.31 14.37
C LEU A 199 7.06 -43.57 13.70
N LYS A 200 7.70 -44.02 12.60
CA LYS A 200 7.28 -45.22 11.87
C LYS A 200 7.43 -46.49 12.71
N ILE A 201 8.51 -46.61 13.48
CA ILE A 201 8.70 -47.73 14.42
C ILE A 201 7.61 -47.73 15.49
N GLU A 202 7.30 -46.57 16.05
CA GLU A 202 6.29 -46.45 17.10
C GLU A 202 4.89 -46.82 16.61
N LEU A 203 4.53 -46.34 15.41
CA LEU A 203 3.25 -46.71 14.78
C LEU A 203 3.17 -48.20 14.45
N GLN A 204 4.29 -48.83 14.04
CA GLN A 204 4.33 -50.27 13.81
C GLN A 204 4.07 -51.04 15.11
N LYS A 205 4.69 -50.63 16.22
CA LYS A 205 4.44 -51.25 17.54
C LYS A 205 2.99 -51.10 17.96
N GLN A 206 2.40 -49.91 17.82
CA GLN A 206 1.00 -49.67 18.16
C GLN A 206 0.06 -50.53 17.31
N PHE A 207 0.40 -50.74 16.03
CA PHE A 207 -0.35 -51.63 15.15
C PHE A 207 -0.24 -53.09 15.62
N ASP A 208 0.97 -53.57 15.93
CA ASP A 208 1.22 -54.93 16.41
C ASP A 208 0.54 -55.22 17.77
N GLU A 209 0.50 -54.24 18.67
CA GLU A 209 -0.20 -54.33 19.96
C GLU A 209 -1.73 -54.35 19.79
N TYR A 210 -2.24 -53.57 18.82
CA TYR A 210 -3.65 -53.56 18.47
C TYR A 210 -4.11 -54.86 17.78
N GLU A 211 -3.24 -55.50 16.98
CA GLU A 211 -3.55 -56.82 16.43
C GLU A 211 -3.66 -57.89 17.52
N LYS A 212 -2.73 -57.87 18.49
CA LYS A 212 -2.78 -58.78 19.65
C LYS A 212 -4.01 -58.56 20.54
N SER A 213 -4.49 -57.31 20.66
CA SER A 213 -5.70 -57.02 21.43
C SER A 213 -6.98 -57.47 20.70
N ILE A 214 -7.00 -57.41 19.37
CA ILE A 214 -8.10 -57.97 18.57
C ILE A 214 -8.14 -59.50 18.63
N GLU A 215 -6.98 -60.17 18.58
CA GLU A 215 -6.90 -61.63 18.70
C GLU A 215 -7.43 -62.16 20.05
N SER A 216 -7.44 -61.31 21.08
CA SER A 216 -7.95 -61.64 22.41
C SER A 216 -9.36 -61.08 22.72
N ALA A 217 -9.99 -60.34 21.80
CA ALA A 217 -11.30 -59.71 22.00
C ALA A 217 -12.48 -60.65 21.71
N THR A 218 -13.60 -60.45 22.41
CA THR A 218 -14.83 -61.26 22.23
C THR A 218 -15.71 -60.75 21.08
N ALA A 219 -16.56 -61.63 20.51
CA ALA A 219 -17.36 -61.34 19.31
C ALA A 219 -18.30 -60.11 19.43
N GLU A 220 -18.68 -59.72 20.65
CA GLU A 220 -19.50 -58.52 20.92
C GLU A 220 -18.71 -57.20 20.85
N GLU A 221 -17.40 -57.20 21.14
CA GLU A 221 -16.53 -56.01 21.08
C GLU A 221 -16.10 -55.66 19.64
N LEU A 222 -16.08 -56.66 18.75
CA LEU A 222 -15.74 -56.49 17.33
C LEU A 222 -16.82 -55.73 16.54
N LEU A 223 -18.08 -55.73 17.03
CA LEU A 223 -19.23 -55.07 16.39
C LEU A 223 -19.25 -53.55 16.58
N THR A 224 -18.55 -53.03 17.60
CA THR A 224 -18.49 -51.59 17.93
C THR A 224 -17.26 -50.87 17.35
N ASN A 225 -16.29 -51.60 16.81
CA ASN A 225 -15.00 -51.03 16.40
C ASN A 225 -15.05 -50.43 14.99
N LYS A 226 -14.59 -49.17 14.87
CA LYS A 226 -14.42 -48.47 13.59
C LYS A 226 -13.45 -49.25 12.67
N PRO A 227 -13.60 -49.15 11.33
CA PRO A 227 -12.71 -49.83 10.39
C PRO A 227 -11.23 -49.51 10.65
N LYS A 228 -10.36 -50.54 10.57
CA LYS A 228 -8.91 -50.44 10.72
C LYS A 228 -8.36 -49.42 9.71
N LYS A 229 -7.72 -48.35 10.20
CA LYS A 229 -6.86 -47.52 9.36
C LYS A 229 -5.54 -48.24 9.12
N THR A 230 -5.05 -48.21 7.89
CA THR A 230 -3.73 -48.76 7.55
C THR A 230 -2.63 -47.88 8.17
N ILE A 231 -1.43 -48.43 8.43
CA ILE A 231 -0.27 -47.66 8.91
C ILE A 231 -0.01 -46.43 8.01
N SER A 232 -0.15 -46.59 6.70
CA SER A 232 -0.03 -45.48 5.74
C SER A 232 -1.09 -44.39 5.94
N GLU A 233 -2.31 -44.73 6.35
CA GLU A 233 -3.38 -43.77 6.60
C GLU A 233 -3.15 -43.05 7.95
N MET A 234 -2.65 -43.75 8.97
CA MET A 234 -2.27 -43.14 10.24
C MET A 234 -1.12 -42.14 10.08
N ILE A 235 -0.11 -42.48 9.27
CA ILE A 235 0.99 -41.56 8.94
C ILE A 235 0.43 -40.30 8.26
N SER A 236 -0.44 -40.47 7.26
CA SER A 236 -1.06 -39.35 6.56
C SER A 236 -1.90 -38.46 7.49
N ASP A 237 -2.67 -39.04 8.42
CA ASP A 237 -3.42 -38.29 9.43
C ASP A 237 -2.50 -37.47 10.35
N ILE A 238 -1.36 -38.06 10.76
CA ILE A 238 -0.38 -37.39 11.63
C ILE A 238 0.31 -36.25 10.88
N GLU A 239 0.72 -36.48 9.64
CA GLU A 239 1.28 -35.44 8.77
C GLU A 239 0.29 -34.30 8.56
N GLU A 240 -0.97 -34.60 8.31
CA GLU A 240 -2.01 -33.59 8.14
C GLU A 240 -2.23 -32.78 9.43
N ASN A 241 -2.20 -33.43 10.60
CA ASN A 241 -2.31 -32.77 11.90
C ASN A 241 -1.09 -31.89 12.20
N LYS A 242 0.13 -32.38 11.96
CA LYS A 242 1.36 -31.59 12.07
C LYS A 242 1.31 -30.36 11.16
N LEU A 243 0.83 -30.53 9.93
CA LEU A 243 0.69 -29.43 8.97
C LEU A 243 -0.38 -28.42 9.39
N LYS A 244 -1.47 -28.86 10.04
CA LYS A 244 -2.48 -27.97 10.66
C LYS A 244 -1.90 -27.19 11.83
N GLU A 245 -1.11 -27.81 12.70
CA GLU A 245 -0.45 -27.15 13.82
C GLU A 245 0.60 -26.13 13.36
N LEU A 246 1.45 -26.51 12.40
CA LEU A 246 2.42 -25.62 11.76
C LEU A 246 1.72 -24.41 11.14
N LYS A 247 0.63 -24.65 10.40
CA LYS A 247 -0.17 -23.55 9.82
C LYS A 247 -0.68 -22.58 10.88
N LYS A 248 -1.13 -23.06 12.04
CA LYS A 248 -1.59 -22.20 13.15
C LYS A 248 -0.45 -21.36 13.74
N GLN A 249 0.74 -21.94 13.89
CA GLN A 249 1.91 -21.23 14.42
C GLN A 249 2.43 -20.17 13.46
N MET A 250 2.26 -20.37 12.15
CA MET A 250 2.71 -19.45 11.11
C MET A 250 1.68 -18.35 10.74
N ILE A 251 0.56 -18.25 11.47
CA ILE A 251 -0.42 -17.17 11.28
C ILE A 251 0.14 -15.90 11.88
N VAL A 252 0.31 -14.87 11.04
CA VAL A 252 0.62 -13.52 11.48
C VAL A 252 -0.70 -12.79 11.71
N GLU A 253 -0.93 -12.31 12.94
CA GLU A 253 -2.07 -11.46 13.25
C GLU A 253 -1.89 -10.08 12.59
N SER A 254 -2.79 -9.76 11.66
CA SER A 254 -2.85 -8.43 11.05
C SER A 254 -3.57 -7.45 11.97
N VAL A 255 -3.11 -6.20 12.01
CA VAL A 255 -3.79 -5.14 12.76
C VAL A 255 -5.12 -4.78 12.08
N THR A 256 -6.06 -4.19 12.83
CA THR A 256 -7.27 -3.57 12.26
C THR A 256 -6.89 -2.60 11.14
N HIS A 257 -7.50 -2.75 9.96
CA HIS A 257 -7.24 -1.96 8.74
C HIS A 257 -5.94 -2.29 7.97
N GLU A 258 -5.23 -3.35 8.34
CA GLU A 258 -4.08 -3.86 7.56
C GLU A 258 -4.51 -4.99 6.61
N VAL A 259 -3.91 -5.04 5.41
CA VAL A 259 -4.17 -6.11 4.43
C VAL A 259 -3.18 -7.27 4.67
N ASN A 260 -3.70 -8.49 4.76
CA ASN A 260 -2.86 -9.68 4.88
C ASN A 260 -2.37 -10.15 3.49
N LEU A 261 -1.08 -9.94 3.22
CA LEU A 261 -0.45 -10.25 1.94
C LEU A 261 -0.17 -11.73 1.69
N ARG A 262 -0.33 -12.57 2.73
CA ARG A 262 -0.29 -14.03 2.56
C ARG A 262 -1.59 -14.58 2.02
N LYS A 263 -2.69 -13.82 2.18
CA LYS A 263 -4.01 -14.18 1.67
C LYS A 263 -4.33 -13.47 0.36
N PHE A 264 -3.83 -12.25 0.17
CA PHE A 264 -4.14 -11.42 -0.98
C PHE A 264 -2.85 -10.99 -1.69
N THR A 265 -2.89 -10.90 -3.01
CA THR A 265 -1.79 -10.37 -3.83
C THR A 265 -2.22 -9.08 -4.52
N PHE A 266 -1.29 -8.16 -4.70
CA PHE A 266 -1.55 -6.90 -5.40
C PHE A 266 -1.47 -7.11 -6.92
N LEU A 267 -2.44 -6.53 -7.65
CA LEU A 267 -2.54 -6.69 -9.11
C LEU A 267 -2.24 -5.40 -9.88
N GLY A 268 -2.46 -4.24 -9.25
CA GLY A 268 -2.60 -2.97 -9.97
C GLY A 268 -1.79 -1.82 -9.40
N GLY A 269 -0.75 -2.07 -8.61
CA GLY A 269 0.03 -1.01 -7.96
C GLY A 269 -0.65 -0.39 -6.74
N VAL A 270 -0.29 0.84 -6.41
CA VAL A 270 -0.65 1.52 -5.16
C VAL A 270 -1.45 2.79 -5.42
N TYR A 271 -2.57 2.94 -4.72
CA TYR A 271 -3.38 4.16 -4.74
C TYR A 271 -3.16 4.95 -3.45
N TYR A 272 -2.80 6.22 -3.60
CA TYR A 272 -2.78 7.21 -2.53
C TYR A 272 -3.99 8.12 -2.69
N LEU A 273 -4.85 8.14 -1.68
CA LEU A 273 -6.02 9.02 -1.61
C LEU A 273 -5.84 9.89 -0.38
N ASP A 274 -5.34 11.11 -0.60
CA ASP A 274 -4.97 12.01 0.49
C ASP A 274 -5.87 13.23 0.52
N LEU A 275 -6.34 13.56 1.72
CA LEU A 275 -6.97 14.84 2.03
C LEU A 275 -5.89 15.78 2.59
N LEU A 276 -5.72 16.93 1.94
CA LEU A 276 -4.56 17.81 2.11
C LEU A 276 -4.99 19.22 2.47
N GLU A 277 -4.21 19.88 3.31
CA GLU A 277 -4.35 21.31 3.56
C GLU A 277 -3.89 22.12 2.34
N GLN A 278 -4.62 23.17 1.98
CA GLN A 278 -4.17 24.08 0.93
C GLN A 278 -3.02 24.95 1.45
N PRO A 279 -1.83 24.95 0.81
CA PRO A 279 -0.74 25.83 1.19
C PRO A 279 -1.10 27.32 1.03
N PRO A 280 -0.37 28.24 1.69
CA PRO A 280 -0.58 29.67 1.52
C PRO A 280 -0.46 30.10 0.05
N GLN A 281 -1.51 30.72 -0.48
CA GLN A 281 -1.57 31.15 -1.88
C GLN A 281 -0.90 32.52 -2.09
N PRO A 282 -0.31 32.77 -3.28
CA PRO A 282 0.19 34.07 -3.66
C PRO A 282 -0.93 35.12 -3.69
N ARG A 283 -0.59 36.34 -3.30
CA ARG A 283 -1.44 37.52 -3.43
C ARG A 283 -0.72 38.57 -4.25
N GLU A 284 -1.41 39.08 -5.25
CA GLU A 284 -0.97 40.24 -6.01
C GLU A 284 -1.33 41.52 -5.24
N LEU A 285 -0.33 42.38 -5.05
CA LEU A 285 -0.49 43.72 -4.49
C LEU A 285 -0.80 44.73 -5.61
N ASN A 286 -1.25 45.93 -5.23
CA ASN A 286 -1.66 46.98 -6.16
C ASN A 286 -0.54 47.43 -7.12
N ASP A 287 0.71 47.25 -6.72
CA ASP A 287 1.92 47.56 -7.50
C ASP A 287 2.34 46.41 -8.44
N LYS A 288 1.51 45.35 -8.57
CA LYS A 288 1.78 44.11 -9.32
C LYS A 288 2.89 43.24 -8.70
N THR A 289 3.30 43.51 -7.46
CA THR A 289 4.20 42.62 -6.73
C THR A 289 3.42 41.41 -6.21
N VAL A 290 3.95 40.20 -6.44
CA VAL A 290 3.37 38.95 -5.90
C VAL A 290 4.04 38.63 -4.58
N VAL A 291 3.27 38.51 -3.50
CA VAL A 291 3.75 38.12 -2.17
C VAL A 291 3.10 36.81 -1.76
N THR A 292 3.86 35.92 -1.13
CA THR A 292 3.36 34.63 -0.61
C THR A 292 4.03 34.32 0.72
N LEU A 293 3.26 33.81 1.67
CA LEU A 293 3.82 33.29 2.92
C LEU A 293 4.50 31.95 2.66
N VAL A 294 5.74 31.80 3.15
CA VAL A 294 6.50 30.56 3.02
C VAL A 294 6.60 29.92 4.40
N ASN A 295 5.88 28.81 4.58
CA ASN A 295 6.01 27.99 5.77
C ASN A 295 7.18 27.03 5.57
N VAL A 296 8.07 26.96 6.55
CA VAL A 296 9.23 26.06 6.55
C VAL A 296 9.07 25.05 7.70
N PRO A 297 9.21 23.73 7.46
CA PRO A 297 9.59 23.11 6.19
C PRO A 297 8.47 23.16 5.12
N GLU A 298 8.86 23.21 3.84
CA GLU A 298 7.93 23.18 2.69
C GLU A 298 7.39 21.76 2.48
N THR A 299 6.54 21.30 3.40
CA THR A 299 5.98 19.94 3.41
C THR A 299 4.50 19.95 3.10
N LEU A 300 4.05 18.85 2.50
CA LEU A 300 2.65 18.59 2.26
C LEU A 300 1.99 18.14 3.58
N ASN A 301 0.96 18.86 4.02
CA ASN A 301 0.24 18.54 5.26
C ASN A 301 -1.08 17.83 4.93
N SER A 302 -1.35 16.74 5.64
CA SER A 302 -2.66 16.09 5.58
C SER A 302 -3.65 16.82 6.47
N LEU A 303 -4.87 16.99 5.97
CA LEU A 303 -5.99 17.51 6.74
C LEU A 303 -6.61 16.34 7.55
N PRO A 304 -6.56 16.38 8.90
CA PRO A 304 -7.02 15.27 9.72
C PRO A 304 -8.53 15.11 9.59
N TYR A 305 -8.95 13.93 9.17
CA TYR A 305 -10.36 13.59 9.06
C TYR A 305 -10.55 12.09 9.33
N TYR A 306 -11.35 11.79 10.34
CA TYR A 306 -11.71 10.43 10.70
C TYR A 306 -13.08 10.44 11.38
N GLU A 307 -14.00 9.65 10.84
CA GLU A 307 -15.34 9.49 11.39
C GLU A 307 -15.57 8.00 11.65
N HIS A 308 -15.75 7.65 12.92
CA HIS A 308 -15.94 6.27 13.34
C HIS A 308 -17.42 5.89 13.19
N TYR A 309 -17.72 4.91 12.33
CA TYR A 309 -19.08 4.41 12.14
C TYR A 309 -19.17 2.92 12.50
N ILE A 310 -19.99 2.61 13.50
CA ILE A 310 -20.38 1.24 13.84
C ILE A 310 -21.79 1.02 13.27
N PRO A 311 -21.98 0.09 12.34
CA PRO A 311 -23.33 -0.22 11.87
C PRO A 311 -24.18 -0.76 13.03
N PRO A 312 -25.45 -0.37 13.15
CA PRO A 312 -26.33 -0.91 14.18
C PRO A 312 -26.49 -2.43 14.00
N PRO A 313 -26.65 -3.18 15.10
CA PRO A 313 -26.80 -4.63 15.02
C PRO A 313 -28.07 -5.01 14.24
N PRO A 314 -28.03 -6.11 13.46
CA PRO A 314 -29.21 -6.57 12.72
C PRO A 314 -30.38 -6.87 13.69
N PRO A 315 -31.63 -6.64 13.27
CA PRO A 315 -32.79 -6.95 14.10
C PRO A 315 -32.87 -8.43 14.43
N GLU A 316 -33.21 -8.76 15.68
CA GLU A 316 -33.42 -10.13 16.11
C GLU A 316 -34.58 -10.77 15.32
N PRO A 317 -34.41 -12.02 14.82
CA PRO A 317 -35.43 -12.69 14.05
C PRO A 317 -36.71 -12.89 14.89
N GLY A 318 -37.79 -12.17 14.53
CA GLY A 318 -39.11 -12.26 15.17
C GLY A 318 -39.51 -11.04 16.02
N ALA A 319 -38.62 -10.08 16.23
CA ALA A 319 -38.95 -8.85 16.97
C ALA A 319 -39.75 -7.87 16.10
N ARG A 320 -41.02 -7.62 16.46
CA ARG A 320 -41.81 -6.51 15.88
C ARG A 320 -41.34 -5.19 16.51
N ARG A 321 -40.45 -4.48 15.82
CA ARG A 321 -40.10 -3.09 16.15
C ARG A 321 -41.24 -2.16 15.73
N THR A 322 -41.47 -1.08 16.47
CA THR A 322 -42.48 -0.10 16.09
C THR A 322 -41.99 0.72 14.87
N PRO A 323 -42.88 1.24 14.00
CA PRO A 323 -42.48 2.07 12.86
C PRO A 323 -41.66 3.30 13.25
N GLU A 324 -41.96 3.93 14.40
CA GLU A 324 -41.25 5.11 14.90
C GLU A 324 -39.79 4.80 15.30
N GLU A 325 -39.54 3.64 15.92
CA GLU A 325 -38.18 3.20 16.27
C GLU A 325 -37.33 2.95 15.02
N ILE A 326 -37.94 2.37 13.98
CA ILE A 326 -37.29 2.13 12.69
C ILE A 326 -36.94 3.48 12.03
N GLU A 327 -37.86 4.44 12.04
CA GLU A 327 -37.61 5.78 11.49
C GLU A 327 -36.46 6.51 12.22
N ILE A 328 -36.40 6.40 13.55
CA ILE A 328 -35.32 7.02 14.34
C ILE A 328 -33.97 6.34 14.04
N GLU A 329 -33.95 5.01 13.93
CA GLU A 329 -32.75 4.24 13.61
C GLU A 329 -32.24 4.54 12.20
N VAL A 330 -33.13 4.56 11.20
CA VAL A 330 -32.82 4.94 9.82
C VAL A 330 -32.30 6.37 9.77
N LYS A 331 -32.95 7.32 10.44
CA LYS A 331 -32.50 8.72 10.48
C LYS A 331 -31.14 8.89 11.16
N LYS A 332 -30.84 8.11 12.21
CA LYS A 332 -29.51 8.10 12.84
C LYS A 332 -28.47 7.52 11.90
N LYS A 333 -28.80 6.44 11.19
CA LYS A 333 -27.95 5.82 10.17
C LYS A 333 -27.65 6.80 9.03
N GLU A 334 -28.66 7.46 8.48
CA GLU A 334 -28.51 8.46 7.42
C GLU A 334 -27.60 9.61 7.86
N LYS A 335 -27.85 10.19 9.04
CA LYS A 335 -26.98 11.25 9.59
C LYS A 335 -25.53 10.81 9.82
N ALA A 336 -25.31 9.56 10.19
CA ALA A 336 -23.97 9.03 10.36
C ALA A 336 -23.28 8.83 9.00
N MET A 337 -24.01 8.31 8.00
CA MET A 337 -23.52 8.13 6.63
C MET A 337 -23.21 9.47 5.94
N GLU A 338 -24.00 10.52 6.18
CA GLU A 338 -23.76 11.87 5.66
C GLU A 338 -22.43 12.48 6.13
N LYS A 339 -21.93 12.03 7.28
CA LYS A 339 -20.63 12.44 7.81
C LYS A 339 -19.48 11.64 7.23
N LEU A 340 -19.71 10.49 6.58
CA LEU A 340 -18.65 9.66 6.04
C LEU A 340 -18.26 10.10 4.63
N ALA A 341 -17.00 9.92 4.28
CA ALA A 341 -16.55 10.05 2.90
C ALA A 341 -16.77 8.71 2.18
N GLY A 342 -17.46 8.74 1.03
CA GLY A 342 -17.64 7.57 0.19
C GLY A 342 -16.52 7.49 -0.85
N VAL A 343 -15.76 6.40 -0.86
CA VAL A 343 -14.76 6.15 -1.91
C VAL A 343 -15.25 4.99 -2.77
N THR A 344 -15.39 5.25 -4.06
CA THR A 344 -15.73 4.22 -5.06
C THR A 344 -14.51 4.00 -5.95
N VAL A 345 -14.11 2.75 -6.11
CA VAL A 345 -13.02 2.34 -7.00
C VAL A 345 -13.59 1.43 -8.07
N ALA A 346 -13.46 1.83 -9.33
CA ALA A 346 -13.86 1.04 -10.48
C ALA A 346 -12.79 -0.03 -10.80
N GLU A 347 -13.23 -1.20 -11.24
CA GLU A 347 -12.33 -2.31 -11.59
C GLU A 347 -11.43 -2.01 -12.81
N GLU A 348 -11.83 -1.09 -13.69
CA GLU A 348 -11.03 -0.62 -14.83
C GLU A 348 -11.09 0.91 -14.96
N PRO A 349 -9.96 1.64 -14.92
CA PRO A 349 -9.93 3.06 -15.23
C PRO A 349 -10.24 3.27 -16.73
N GLU A 350 -10.92 4.36 -17.09
CA GLU A 350 -11.31 4.62 -18.50
C GLU A 350 -10.12 4.66 -19.47
N THR A 351 -8.92 4.96 -18.96
CA THR A 351 -7.64 4.91 -19.69
C THR A 351 -7.21 3.51 -20.12
N ALA A 352 -7.76 2.44 -19.53
CA ALA A 352 -7.56 1.06 -19.97
C ALA A 352 -8.38 0.71 -21.22
N LYS A 353 -9.40 1.52 -21.58
CA LYS A 353 -10.12 1.40 -22.87
C LYS A 353 -9.37 2.07 -24.02
N LYS A 354 -8.04 1.92 -24.09
CA LYS A 354 -7.31 2.26 -25.31
C LYS A 354 -7.77 1.29 -26.43
N PRO A 355 -8.07 1.77 -27.65
CA PRO A 355 -8.40 0.87 -28.76
C PRO A 355 -7.27 -0.14 -28.94
N ALA A 356 -7.59 -1.42 -29.10
CA ALA A 356 -6.62 -2.52 -29.22
C ALA A 356 -5.56 -2.31 -30.34
N GLU A 357 -5.79 -1.38 -31.26
CA GLU A 357 -4.84 -0.96 -32.30
C GLU A 357 -3.66 -0.12 -31.77
N ASP A 358 -3.86 0.72 -30.76
CA ASP A 358 -2.79 1.58 -30.23
C ASP A 358 -1.82 0.79 -29.35
N LEU A 359 -2.31 -0.21 -28.61
CA LEU A 359 -1.48 -1.13 -27.84
C LEU A 359 -0.60 -1.98 -28.77
N LYS A 360 -1.14 -2.41 -29.93
CA LYS A 360 -0.36 -3.11 -30.96
C LYS A 360 0.73 -2.23 -31.56
N ARG A 361 0.44 -0.95 -31.83
CA ARG A 361 1.41 0.02 -32.34
C ARG A 361 2.53 0.32 -31.34
N GLU A 362 2.22 0.44 -30.05
CA GLU A 362 3.24 0.60 -29.00
C GLU A 362 4.11 -0.65 -28.85
N MET A 363 3.51 -1.85 -28.89
CA MET A 363 4.26 -3.11 -28.89
C MET A 363 5.14 -3.30 -30.13
N GLU A 364 4.70 -2.85 -31.30
CA GLU A 364 5.53 -2.86 -32.52
C GLU A 364 6.69 -1.87 -32.41
N LYS A 365 6.46 -0.67 -31.87
CA LYS A 365 7.53 0.31 -31.61
C LYS A 365 8.55 -0.20 -30.59
N GLU A 366 8.13 -0.87 -29.52
CA GLU A 366 9.05 -1.48 -28.55
C GLU A 366 9.85 -2.63 -29.18
N LYS A 367 9.25 -3.44 -30.06
CA LYS A 367 9.97 -4.47 -30.83
C LYS A 367 10.98 -3.89 -31.82
N GLU A 368 10.68 -2.76 -32.45
CA GLU A 368 11.65 -2.06 -33.31
C GLU A 368 12.79 -1.43 -32.52
N LEU A 369 12.51 -0.80 -31.38
CA LEU A 369 13.53 -0.27 -30.47
C LEU A 369 14.45 -1.37 -29.93
N GLN A 370 13.89 -2.54 -29.57
CA GLN A 370 14.69 -3.70 -29.15
C GLN A 370 15.55 -4.26 -30.29
N LYS A 371 15.05 -4.27 -31.54
CA LYS A 371 15.87 -4.64 -32.71
C LYS A 371 17.02 -3.65 -32.96
N LEU A 372 16.80 -2.36 -32.76
CA LEU A 372 17.84 -1.33 -32.87
C LEU A 372 18.92 -1.45 -31.79
N VAL A 373 18.55 -1.82 -30.56
CA VAL A 373 19.50 -2.07 -29.46
C VAL A 373 20.34 -3.32 -29.68
N VAL A 374 19.82 -4.34 -30.37
CA VAL A 374 20.60 -5.55 -30.72
C VAL A 374 21.57 -5.30 -31.89
N LEU A 375 21.25 -4.39 -32.81
CA LEU A 375 22.09 -4.05 -33.96
C LEU A 375 23.19 -3.02 -33.67
N THR A 376 23.23 -2.44 -32.48
CA THR A 376 24.25 -1.46 -32.06
C THR A 376 25.34 -2.05 -31.16
N VAL A 377 25.37 -3.38 -31.03
CA VAL A 377 26.41 -4.14 -30.33
C VAL A 377 27.12 -5.04 -31.36
N GLU A 378 27.89 -4.43 -32.25
CA GLU A 378 29.03 -5.04 -32.96
C GLU A 378 30.22 -4.09 -32.95
#